data_AF-A0A2T2UYN6-F1
#
_entry.id   AF-A0A2T2UYN6-F1
#
_cell.length_a   1.000
_cell.length_b   1.000
_cell.length_c   1.000
_cell.angle_alpha   90.00
_cell.angle_beta   90.00
_cell.angle_gamma   90.00
#
_symmetry.space_group_name_H-M   'P 1'
#
loop_
_entity.id
_entity.type
_entity.pdbx_description
1 polymer ?
#
loop_
_entity_poly.entity_id
_entity_poly.type
_entity_poly.pdbx_seq_one_letter_code
_entity_poly.pdbx_strand_id
1 'polypeptide(L)'
;MLARALVFEEPREAAALSDEAGDPADATLRQTKESVQTVARLLTLSGEDGPAGGGPALPEGPPHDYLRALDALSRKDFDAALEHFITVVREHRDYDDDGARKACVALFTLLGSEHAATQKHRPVFDRALY
;
A
#
# COMPACT_ATOMS: atom_id res chain seq x y z
N MET A 1 -15.98 -2.48 7.24
CA MET A 1 -16.24 -3.06 5.89
C MET A 1 -15.32 -4.24 5.68
N LEU A 2 -15.85 -5.35 5.20
CA LEU A 2 -15.16 -6.64 5.06
C LEU A 2 -13.85 -6.54 4.24
N ALA A 3 -13.84 -5.74 3.17
CA ALA A 3 -12.67 -5.55 2.30
C ALA A 3 -11.42 -4.99 3.01
N ARG A 4 -11.58 -4.12 4.03
CA ARG A 4 -10.46 -3.54 4.78
C ARG A 4 -9.74 -4.59 5.65
N ALA A 5 -10.47 -5.57 6.16
CA ALA A 5 -9.88 -6.68 6.89
C ALA A 5 -9.28 -7.72 5.94
N LEU A 6 -9.96 -7.98 4.81
CA LEU A 6 -9.54 -8.96 3.81
C LEU A 6 -8.28 -8.55 3.04
N VAL A 7 -7.99 -7.26 2.83
CA VAL A 7 -6.87 -6.84 1.96
C VAL A 7 -5.52 -7.41 2.36
N PHE A 8 -5.31 -7.68 3.65
CA PHE A 8 -4.04 -8.23 4.16
C PHE A 8 -4.00 -9.77 4.18
N GLU A 9 -5.14 -10.44 4.00
CA GLU A 9 -5.25 -11.91 3.96
C GLU A 9 -5.43 -12.40 2.52
N GLU A 10 -6.33 -11.75 1.77
CA GLU A 10 -6.81 -12.16 0.44
C GLU A 10 -6.82 -10.93 -0.50
N PRO A 11 -5.64 -10.43 -0.91
CA PRO A 11 -5.52 -9.15 -1.63
C PRO A 11 -6.26 -9.16 -2.97
N ARG A 12 -6.24 -10.26 -3.71
CA ARG A 12 -6.93 -10.38 -5.01
C ARG A 12 -8.44 -10.29 -4.87
N GLU A 13 -9.00 -10.96 -3.89
CA GLU A 13 -10.44 -10.92 -3.61
C GLU A 13 -10.86 -9.54 -3.09
N ALA A 14 -10.06 -8.94 -2.20
CA ALA A 14 -10.30 -7.59 -1.71
C ALA A 14 -10.31 -6.55 -2.85
N ALA A 15 -9.44 -6.69 -3.85
CA ALA A 15 -9.45 -5.85 -5.05
C ALA A 15 -10.72 -6.06 -5.89
N ALA A 16 -11.09 -7.30 -6.17
CA ALA A 16 -12.30 -7.62 -6.95
C ALA A 16 -13.57 -7.07 -6.28
N LEU A 17 -13.72 -7.29 -4.96
CA LEU A 17 -14.84 -6.75 -4.18
C LEU A 17 -14.88 -5.21 -4.19
N SER A 18 -13.71 -4.57 -4.16
CA SER A 18 -13.59 -3.11 -4.21
C SER A 18 -13.99 -2.56 -5.58
N ASP A 19 -13.69 -3.27 -6.67
CA ASP A 19 -14.08 -2.89 -8.03
C ASP A 19 -15.60 -3.00 -8.23
N GLU A 20 -16.20 -4.10 -7.76
CA GLU A 20 -17.65 -4.33 -7.83
C GLU A 20 -18.49 -3.27 -7.08
N ALA A 21 -17.93 -2.67 -6.03
CA ALA A 21 -18.61 -1.64 -5.24
C ALA A 21 -18.89 -0.33 -6.02
N GLY A 22 -18.41 -0.19 -7.26
CA GLY A 22 -18.60 1.00 -8.08
C GLY A 22 -17.84 2.22 -7.56
N ASP A 23 -18.18 3.42 -8.03
CA ASP A 23 -17.57 4.67 -7.55
C ASP A 23 -18.49 5.33 -6.50
N PRO A 24 -18.18 5.21 -5.19
CA PRO A 24 -19.06 5.73 -4.15
C PRO A 24 -19.11 7.27 -4.17
N ALA A 25 -20.29 7.84 -3.94
CA ALA A 25 -20.45 9.29 -3.82
C ALA A 25 -19.75 9.88 -2.57
N ASP A 26 -19.59 9.07 -1.52
CA ASP A 26 -18.90 9.44 -0.28
C ASP A 26 -17.37 9.44 -0.47
N ALA A 27 -16.72 10.57 -0.18
CA ALA A 27 -15.28 10.74 -0.36
C ALA A 27 -14.44 9.81 0.54
N THR A 28 -14.90 9.51 1.75
CA THR A 28 -14.21 8.61 2.68
C THR A 28 -14.26 7.17 2.16
N LEU A 29 -15.39 6.78 1.58
CA LEU A 29 -15.53 5.47 0.95
C LEU A 29 -14.66 5.34 -0.30
N ARG A 30 -14.58 6.39 -1.13
CA ARG A 30 -13.64 6.42 -2.28
C ARG A 30 -12.19 6.27 -1.83
N GLN A 31 -11.76 7.08 -0.85
CA GLN A 31 -10.42 7.01 -0.28
C GLN A 31 -10.10 5.61 0.26
N THR A 32 -11.07 4.98 0.93
CA THR A 32 -10.90 3.62 1.45
C THR A 32 -10.78 2.60 0.32
N LYS A 33 -11.61 2.70 -0.72
CA LYS A 33 -11.53 1.84 -1.92
C LYS A 33 -10.17 1.95 -2.61
N GLU A 34 -9.71 3.18 -2.88
CA GLU A 34 -8.40 3.45 -3.48
C GLU A 34 -7.25 2.87 -2.63
N SER A 35 -7.38 2.95 -1.30
CA SER A 35 -6.40 2.41 -0.37
C SER A 35 -6.36 0.88 -0.43
N VAL A 36 -7.52 0.21 -0.48
CA VAL A 36 -7.61 -1.24 -0.65
C VAL A 36 -6.98 -1.67 -1.97
N GLN A 37 -7.33 -1.01 -3.09
CA GLN A 37 -6.76 -1.32 -4.41
C GLN A 37 -5.23 -1.14 -4.43
N THR A 38 -4.73 -0.08 -3.79
CA THR A 38 -3.29 0.18 -3.68
C THR A 38 -2.58 -0.94 -2.93
N VAL A 39 -3.04 -1.30 -1.72
CA VAL A 39 -2.40 -2.35 -0.92
C VAL A 39 -2.53 -3.73 -1.60
N ALA A 40 -3.68 -4.03 -2.21
CA ALA A 40 -3.88 -5.27 -2.95
C ALA A 40 -2.91 -5.41 -4.13
N ARG A 41 -2.68 -4.33 -4.89
CA ARG A 41 -1.67 -4.31 -5.96
C ARG A 41 -0.28 -4.62 -5.41
N LEU A 42 0.12 -3.96 -4.33
CA LEU A 42 1.45 -4.13 -3.72
C LEU A 42 1.67 -5.55 -3.18
N LEU A 43 0.66 -6.12 -2.50
CA LEU A 43 0.73 -7.50 -2.02
C LEU A 43 0.77 -8.51 -3.17
N THR A 44 0.08 -8.24 -4.27
CA THR A 44 0.17 -9.06 -5.49
C THR A 44 1.55 -9.00 -6.14
N LEU A 45 2.23 -7.85 -6.08
CA LEU A 45 3.62 -7.68 -6.55
C LEU A 45 4.64 -8.43 -5.66
N SER A 46 4.31 -8.65 -4.39
CA SER A 46 5.21 -9.24 -3.39
C SER A 46 5.13 -10.77 -3.29
N GLY A 47 4.02 -11.36 -3.76
CA GLY A 47 3.76 -12.80 -3.64
C GLY A 47 4.49 -13.66 -4.68
N GLU A 48 4.64 -14.95 -4.37
CA GLU A 48 5.22 -15.97 -5.27
C GLU A 48 4.37 -16.19 -6.54
N ASP A 49 3.09 -15.80 -6.51
CA ASP A 49 2.22 -15.69 -7.68
C ASP A 49 2.54 -14.44 -8.52
N GLY A 50 3.82 -14.10 -8.67
CA GLY A 50 4.30 -13.12 -9.65
C GLY A 50 3.64 -13.38 -11.00
N PRO A 51 3.35 -12.34 -11.80
CA PRO A 51 2.14 -12.20 -12.62
C PRO A 51 1.77 -13.46 -13.43
N ALA A 52 1.17 -14.44 -12.77
CA ALA A 52 0.71 -15.67 -13.41
C ALA A 52 -0.55 -15.42 -14.28
N GLY A 53 -1.03 -14.17 -14.31
CA GLY A 53 -2.20 -13.73 -15.05
C GLY A 53 -2.11 -12.30 -15.61
N GLY A 54 -0.91 -11.80 -15.92
CA GLY A 54 -0.76 -10.49 -16.60
C GLY A 54 -1.00 -9.26 -15.71
N GLY A 55 -0.72 -9.35 -14.41
CA GLY A 55 -0.68 -8.18 -13.53
C GLY A 55 0.51 -7.26 -13.86
N PRO A 56 0.45 -5.97 -13.48
CA PRO A 56 1.55 -5.04 -13.73
C PRO A 56 2.81 -5.54 -13.01
N ALA A 57 3.94 -5.63 -13.72
CA ALA A 57 5.24 -5.89 -13.12
C ALA A 57 5.80 -4.62 -12.46
N LEU A 58 6.73 -4.77 -11.53
CA LEU A 58 7.51 -3.63 -11.03
C LEU A 58 8.28 -2.97 -12.18
N PRO A 59 8.40 -1.63 -12.20
CA PRO A 59 9.33 -0.96 -13.10
C PRO A 59 10.76 -1.49 -12.94
N GLU A 60 11.55 -1.44 -14.00
CA GLU A 60 12.94 -1.88 -13.98
C GLU A 60 13.76 -1.16 -12.90
N GLY A 61 14.65 -1.91 -12.24
CA GLY A 61 15.53 -1.38 -11.19
C GLY A 61 14.80 -0.89 -9.92
N PRO A 62 13.99 -1.74 -9.26
CA PRO A 62 13.36 -1.37 -8.00
C PRO A 62 14.41 -0.96 -6.95
N PRO A 63 14.20 0.18 -6.25
CA PRO A 63 14.99 0.52 -5.08
C PRO A 63 14.94 -0.62 -4.07
N HIS A 64 16.06 -0.88 -3.41
CA HIS A 64 16.16 -1.98 -2.45
C HIS A 64 15.16 -1.81 -1.28
N ASP A 65 14.97 -0.57 -0.79
CA ASP A 65 13.97 -0.28 0.22
C ASP A 65 12.53 -0.48 -0.29
N TYR A 66 12.27 -0.35 -1.59
CA TYR A 66 10.95 -0.68 -2.14
C TYR A 66 10.65 -2.19 -1.97
N LEU A 67 11.62 -3.04 -2.32
CA LEU A 67 11.48 -4.49 -2.16
C LEU A 67 11.36 -4.90 -0.68
N ARG A 68 12.11 -4.25 0.22
CA ARG A 68 12.00 -4.49 1.66
C ARG A 68 10.65 -4.06 2.21
N ALA A 69 10.11 -2.94 1.73
CA ALA A 69 8.78 -2.49 2.11
C ALA A 69 7.70 -3.48 1.69
N LEU A 70 7.81 -4.04 0.48
CA LEU A 70 6.93 -5.10 -0.03
C LEU A 70 7.01 -6.40 0.79
N ASP A 71 8.22 -6.87 1.13
CA ASP A 71 8.41 -8.05 1.99
C ASP A 71 7.85 -7.83 3.41
N ALA A 72 8.09 -6.66 4.01
CA ALA A 72 7.52 -6.30 5.32
C ALA A 72 5.99 -6.22 5.26
N LEU A 73 5.44 -5.63 4.21
CA LEU A 73 3.99 -5.52 4.00
C LEU A 73 3.33 -6.89 3.88
N SER A 74 3.93 -7.84 3.15
CA SER A 74 3.39 -9.20 3.00
C SER A 74 3.35 -9.98 4.31
N ARG A 75 4.28 -9.67 5.23
CA ARG A 75 4.33 -10.22 6.59
C ARG A 75 3.50 -9.44 7.60
N LYS A 76 2.78 -8.40 7.16
CA LYS A 76 2.02 -7.46 8.01
C LYS A 76 2.88 -6.73 9.04
N ASP A 77 4.18 -6.62 8.79
CA ASP A 77 5.08 -5.77 9.55
C ASP A 77 4.93 -4.32 9.08
N PHE A 78 3.84 -3.68 9.52
CA PHE A 78 3.50 -2.33 9.10
C PHE A 78 4.53 -1.29 9.55
N ASP A 79 5.24 -1.54 10.65
CA ASP A 79 6.27 -0.64 11.15
C ASP A 79 7.45 -0.59 10.17
N ALA A 80 7.99 -1.75 9.81
CA ALA A 80 9.08 -1.85 8.84
C ALA A 80 8.65 -1.45 7.42
N ALA A 81 7.43 -1.81 7.01
CA ALA A 81 6.90 -1.42 5.70
C ALA A 81 6.84 0.11 5.52
N LEU A 82 6.29 0.81 6.51
CA LEU A 82 6.20 2.27 6.49
C LEU A 82 7.58 2.92 6.53
N GLU A 83 8.52 2.41 7.33
CA GLU A 83 9.90 2.93 7.40
C GLU A 83 10.60 2.87 6.03
N HIS A 84 10.52 1.72 5.36
CA HIS A 84 11.13 1.53 4.05
C HIS A 84 10.42 2.33 2.95
N PHE A 85 9.09 2.37 2.92
CA PHE A 85 8.37 3.23 1.96
C PHE A 85 8.70 4.72 2.15
N ILE A 86 8.81 5.20 3.40
CA ILE A 86 9.21 6.59 3.66
C ILE A 86 10.64 6.87 3.17
N THR A 87 11.54 5.89 3.28
CA THR A 87 12.90 6.01 2.72
C THR A 87 12.85 6.17 1.20
N VAL A 88 12.05 5.35 0.50
CA VAL A 88 11.83 5.50 -0.95
C VAL A 88 11.21 6.85 -1.29
N VAL A 89 10.27 7.36 -0.51
CA VAL A 89 9.67 8.70 -0.73
C VAL A 89 10.73 9.80 -0.73
N ARG A 90 11.79 9.68 0.09
CA ARG A 90 12.88 10.66 0.17
C ARG A 90 13.87 10.56 -0.99
N GLU A 91 14.19 9.34 -1.42
CA GLU A 91 15.32 9.09 -2.32
C GLU A 91 14.89 8.81 -3.77
N HIS A 92 13.71 8.22 -3.94
CA HIS A 92 13.19 7.70 -5.21
C HIS A 92 11.69 7.98 -5.36
N ARG A 93 11.27 9.20 -5.02
CA ARG A 93 9.87 9.64 -4.90
C ARG A 93 8.97 9.17 -6.05
N ASP A 94 9.45 9.33 -7.28
CA ASP A 94 8.65 9.10 -8.49
C ASP A 94 8.63 7.62 -8.93
N TYR A 95 9.36 6.73 -8.24
CA TYR A 95 9.38 5.30 -8.56
C TYR A 95 7.98 4.69 -8.43
N ASP A 96 7.62 3.85 -9.40
CA ASP A 96 6.32 3.18 -9.46
C ASP A 96 5.12 4.15 -9.42
N ASP A 97 5.23 5.29 -10.11
CA ASP A 97 4.21 6.35 -10.17
C ASP A 97 3.81 6.83 -8.76
N ASP A 98 4.80 7.30 -7.99
CA ASP A 98 4.65 7.63 -6.56
C ASP A 98 4.20 6.44 -5.69
N GLY A 99 4.56 5.22 -6.07
CA GLY A 99 4.07 3.99 -5.45
C GLY A 99 4.29 3.95 -3.93
N ALA A 100 5.47 4.38 -3.47
CA ALA A 100 5.79 4.43 -2.05
C ALA A 100 4.95 5.47 -1.27
N ARG A 101 4.70 6.64 -1.86
CA ARG A 101 3.85 7.67 -1.26
C ARG A 101 2.40 7.18 -1.17
N LYS A 102 1.89 6.59 -2.24
CA LYS A 102 0.53 6.00 -2.30
C LYS A 102 0.39 4.87 -1.27
N ALA A 103 1.41 4.03 -1.11
CA ALA A 103 1.45 2.97 -0.11
C ALA A 103 1.30 3.52 1.32
N CYS A 104 2.07 4.54 1.69
CA CYS A 104 1.98 5.17 3.01
C CYS A 104 0.56 5.71 3.28
N VAL A 105 -0.01 6.48 2.34
CA VAL A 105 -1.37 7.04 2.48
C VAL A 105 -2.42 5.94 2.61
N ALA A 106 -2.33 4.89 1.80
CA ALA A 106 -3.23 3.75 1.85
C ALA A 106 -3.14 3.02 3.20
N LEU A 107 -1.93 2.77 3.69
CA LEU A 107 -1.71 2.14 5.00
C LEU A 107 -2.26 2.98 6.14
N PHE A 108 -2.02 4.29 6.17
CA PHE A 108 -2.60 5.15 7.22
C PHE A 108 -4.14 5.15 7.20
N THR A 109 -4.73 5.10 6.00
CA THR A 109 -6.20 5.00 5.84
C THR A 109 -6.72 3.66 6.36
N LEU A 110 -6.07 2.55 6.01
CA LEU A 110 -6.51 1.20 6.35
C LEU A 110 -6.16 0.78 7.78
N LEU A 111 -5.13 1.35 8.38
CA LEU A 111 -4.79 1.10 9.79
C LEU A 111 -5.58 2.02 10.71
N GLY A 112 -5.85 3.25 10.26
CA GLY A 112 -6.49 4.29 11.05
C GLY A 112 -5.51 5.02 11.98
N SER A 113 -5.98 6.12 12.57
CA SER A 113 -5.17 7.04 13.38
C SER A 113 -4.74 6.47 14.73
N GLU A 114 -5.47 5.50 15.27
CA GLU A 114 -5.17 4.89 16.57
C GLU A 114 -4.14 3.75 16.49
N HIS A 115 -3.82 3.28 15.28
CA HIS A 115 -2.85 2.21 15.10
C HIS A 115 -1.43 2.69 15.42
N ALA A 116 -0.66 1.89 16.18
CA ALA A 116 0.67 2.26 16.65
C ALA A 116 1.64 2.65 15.51
N ALA A 117 1.63 1.88 14.41
CA ALA A 117 2.45 2.19 13.23
C ALA A 117 2.05 3.53 12.58
N THR A 118 0.75 3.85 12.53
CA THR A 118 0.28 5.15 12.01
C THR A 118 0.78 6.29 12.88
N GLN A 119 0.63 6.19 14.21
CA GLN A 119 1.06 7.24 15.14
C GLN A 119 2.56 7.49 15.07
N LYS A 120 3.37 6.43 14.96
CA LYS A 120 4.83 6.52 14.87
C LYS A 120 5.29 7.15 13.55
N HIS A 121 4.74 6.71 12.43
CA HIS A 121 5.28 7.04 11.10
C HIS A 121 4.64 8.23 10.41
N ARG A 122 3.38 8.57 10.73
CA ARG A 122 2.69 9.69 10.07
C ARG A 122 3.46 11.02 10.17
N PRO A 123 3.98 11.45 11.33
CA PRO A 123 4.77 12.68 11.42
C PRO A 123 6.09 12.61 10.63
N VAL A 124 6.68 11.42 10.51
CA VAL A 124 7.93 11.19 9.77
C VAL A 124 7.68 11.26 8.26
N PHE A 125 6.57 10.67 7.82
CA PHE A 125 6.08 10.76 6.44
C PHE A 125 5.77 12.20 6.05
N ASP A 126 5.01 12.93 6.87
CA ASP A 126 4.63 14.32 6.56
C ASP A 126 5.89 15.21 6.37
N ARG A 127 6.95 14.98 7.15
CA ARG A 127 8.24 15.67 7.00
C ARG A 127 9.03 15.24 5.76
N ALA A 128 8.83 14.02 5.27
CA ALA A 128 9.52 13.52 4.08
C ALA A 128 8.95 14.08 2.76
N LEU A 129 7.82 14.77 2.81
CA LEU A 129 7.18 15.39 1.65
C LEU A 129 7.72 16.78 1.29
N TYR A 130 8.59 17.35 2.14
CA TYR A 130 9.15 18.70 2.03
C TYR A 130 10.68 18.64 2.04
#